data_AF-A0A7C4R8Z1-F1
#
_entry.id   AF-A0A7C4R8Z1-F1
#
_cell.length_a   1.000
_cell.length_b   1.000
_cell.length_c   1.000
_cell.angle_alpha   90.00
_cell.angle_beta   90.00
_cell.angle_gamma   90.00
#
_symmetry.space_group_name_H-M   'P 1'
#
loop_
_entity.id
_entity.type
_entity.pdbx_description
1 polymer ?
#
loop_
_entity_poly.entity_id
_entity_poly.type
_entity_poly.pdbx_seq_one_letter_code
_entity_poly.pdbx_strand_id
1 'polypeptide(L)'
;MLKKKYLVSLIVVTFLAALASNTLNLVCGYHIIIRVQPIILSDIKREYVYLEGRGEDDVITAVTKSDPEILVEESRHIGEKTSVGVKLYVVNASSTSFLCTIVMTSSKPFSVNIYHVSGSSLGTPLQFMSLPSNVSAQIEIPIFYGGQNPTQTSLHGVRYSPAFPYWTIAVYTLFISMFIATAYFDKSSLRLLRRRWDAFDTLALTVRYIFYSFALIFLFVTCGAVIEFIIAYLGLLKLDIH
;
A
#
# COMPACT_ATOMS: atom_id res chain seq x y z
N MET A 1 -13.16 26.09 35.77
CA MET A 1 -13.76 26.15 34.41
C MET A 1 -12.79 25.87 33.24
N LEU A 2 -11.48 26.16 33.35
CA LEU A 2 -10.51 25.88 32.28
C LEU A 2 -10.41 24.40 31.85
N LYS A 3 -10.48 23.44 32.80
CA LYS A 3 -10.35 22.01 32.53
C LYS A 3 -11.40 21.43 31.55
N LYS A 4 -12.62 21.97 31.54
CA LYS A 4 -13.70 21.49 30.63
C LYS A 4 -13.47 21.86 29.16
N LYS A 5 -12.81 22.99 28.87
CA LYS A 5 -12.58 23.44 27.49
C LYS A 5 -11.52 22.61 26.77
N TYR A 6 -10.45 22.23 27.49
CA TYR A 6 -9.42 21.34 26.95
C TYR A 6 -9.93 19.91 26.77
N LEU A 7 -10.81 19.44 27.65
CA LEU A 7 -11.41 18.11 27.53
C LEU A 7 -12.22 17.96 26.23
N VAL A 8 -13.05 18.96 25.88
CA VAL A 8 -13.85 18.92 24.65
C VAL A 8 -12.96 18.99 23.41
N SER A 9 -11.92 19.84 23.42
CA SER A 9 -10.97 19.91 22.31
C SER A 9 -10.18 18.60 22.15
N LEU A 10 -9.80 17.96 23.26
CA LEU A 10 -9.11 16.68 23.25
C LEU A 10 -10.02 15.58 22.68
N ILE A 11 -11.29 15.53 23.11
CA ILE A 11 -12.28 14.55 22.63
C ILE A 11 -12.54 14.74 21.13
N VAL A 12 -12.64 15.98 20.64
CA VAL A 12 -12.83 16.25 19.22
C VAL A 12 -11.57 15.86 18.42
N VAL A 13 -10.38 16.14 18.93
CA VAL A 13 -9.12 15.74 18.28
C VAL A 13 -8.96 14.21 18.28
N THR A 14 -9.27 13.51 19.38
CA THR A 14 -9.21 12.04 19.43
C THR A 14 -10.30 11.41 18.58
N PHE A 15 -11.49 12.00 18.52
CA PHE A 15 -12.56 11.54 17.63
C PHE A 15 -12.18 11.75 16.17
N LEU A 16 -11.61 12.91 15.79
CA LEU A 16 -11.13 13.16 14.44
C LEU A 16 -9.93 12.28 14.08
N ALA A 17 -9.03 11.98 15.01
CA ALA A 17 -7.92 11.05 14.81
C ALA A 17 -8.42 9.61 14.65
N ALA A 18 -9.42 9.20 15.44
CA ALA A 18 -10.07 7.91 15.31
C ALA A 18 -10.88 7.81 14.01
N LEU A 19 -11.56 8.88 13.60
CA LEU A 19 -12.27 8.94 12.32
C LEU A 19 -11.27 8.89 11.17
N ALA A 20 -10.19 9.65 11.22
CA ALA A 20 -9.13 9.66 10.21
C ALA A 20 -8.45 8.29 10.11
N SER A 21 -8.18 7.63 11.24
CA SER A 21 -7.65 6.26 11.29
C SER A 21 -8.62 5.24 10.73
N ASN A 22 -9.91 5.36 11.04
CA ASN A 22 -10.94 4.45 10.51
C ASN A 22 -11.24 4.71 9.04
N THR A 23 -11.22 5.96 8.56
CA THR A 23 -11.32 6.28 7.14
C THR A 23 -10.05 5.88 6.39
N LEU A 24 -8.87 5.95 7.01
CA LEU A 24 -7.66 5.34 6.46
C LEU A 24 -7.86 3.83 6.27
N ASN A 25 -8.41 3.15 7.29
CA ASN A 25 -8.65 1.70 7.23
C ASN A 25 -9.79 1.32 6.25
N LEU A 26 -10.81 2.17 6.06
CA LEU A 26 -11.96 1.91 5.17
C LEU A 26 -11.69 2.29 3.70
N VAL A 27 -10.89 3.32 3.43
CA VAL A 27 -10.53 3.73 2.06
C VAL A 27 -9.43 2.84 1.48
N CYS A 28 -8.68 2.16 2.33
CA CYS A 28 -7.70 1.19 1.87
C CYS A 28 -8.36 -0.15 1.50
N GLY A 29 -8.91 -0.23 0.30
CA GLY A 29 -8.79 -1.44 -0.52
C GLY A 29 -7.30 -1.64 -0.84
N TYR A 30 -6.53 -2.07 0.17
CA TYR A 30 -5.07 -1.95 0.19
C TYR A 30 -4.46 -2.63 -1.03
N HIS A 31 -3.88 -1.82 -1.91
CA HIS A 31 -2.80 -2.28 -2.77
C HIS A 31 -1.50 -2.15 -1.97
N ILE A 32 -0.92 -3.28 -1.57
CA ILE A 32 0.35 -3.31 -0.82
C ILE A 32 1.45 -3.66 -1.80
N ILE A 33 2.47 -2.81 -1.90
CA ILE A 33 3.67 -3.15 -2.66
C ILE A 33 4.67 -3.76 -1.68
N ILE A 34 5.09 -4.98 -1.99
CA ILE A 34 6.01 -5.80 -1.23
C ILE A 34 7.24 -6.02 -2.08
N ARG A 35 8.34 -5.39 -1.70
CA ARG A 35 9.63 -5.60 -2.34
C ARG A 35 10.40 -6.69 -1.62
N VAL A 36 10.55 -7.83 -2.30
CA VAL A 36 11.33 -8.98 -1.84
C VAL A 36 12.81 -8.64 -1.92
N GLN A 37 13.60 -9.28 -1.06
CA GLN A 37 15.05 -9.12 -1.14
C GLN A 37 15.60 -9.72 -2.45
N PRO A 38 16.69 -9.14 -2.99
CA PRO A 38 17.41 -9.71 -4.12
C PRO A 38 17.65 -11.20 -3.99
N ILE A 39 17.13 -11.98 -4.94
CA ILE A 39 17.37 -13.43 -5.02
C ILE A 39 18.48 -13.64 -6.06
N ILE A 40 19.54 -14.34 -5.67
CA ILE A 40 20.66 -14.62 -6.56
C ILE A 40 20.55 -16.06 -7.06
N LEU A 41 20.49 -16.23 -8.38
CA LEU A 41 20.55 -17.52 -9.05
C LEU A 41 21.97 -17.74 -9.58
N SER A 42 22.52 -18.92 -9.31
CA SER A 42 23.83 -19.38 -9.76
C SER A 42 23.73 -20.25 -11.01
N ASP A 43 22.69 -21.08 -11.13
CA ASP A 43 22.47 -21.97 -12.28
C ASP A 43 21.04 -21.88 -12.81
N ILE A 44 20.89 -21.22 -13.96
CA ILE A 44 19.61 -20.98 -14.65
C ILE A 44 18.89 -22.29 -15.02
N LYS A 45 19.62 -23.40 -15.23
CA LYS A 45 19.01 -24.66 -15.67
C LYS A 45 18.38 -25.47 -14.54
N ARG A 46 18.79 -25.22 -13.30
CA ARG A 46 18.41 -26.05 -12.13
C ARG A 46 17.80 -25.24 -11.01
N GLU A 47 17.91 -23.93 -11.07
CA GLU A 47 17.45 -23.03 -10.02
C GLU A 47 16.26 -22.20 -10.48
N TYR A 48 15.27 -22.09 -9.60
CA TYR A 48 14.08 -21.29 -9.84
C TYR A 48 13.54 -20.73 -8.51
N VAL A 49 12.77 -19.65 -8.62
CA VAL A 49 12.07 -19.07 -7.48
C VAL A 49 10.65 -19.62 -7.47
N TYR A 50 10.20 -20.10 -6.30
CA TYR A 50 8.85 -20.61 -6.12
C TYR A 50 8.10 -19.77 -5.10
N LEU A 51 6.94 -19.26 -5.49
CA LEU A 51 6.04 -18.54 -4.61
C LEU A 51 4.83 -19.40 -4.34
N GLU A 52 4.48 -19.55 -3.07
CA GLU A 52 3.33 -20.32 -2.64
C GLU A 52 2.39 -19.41 -1.83
N GLY A 53 1.23 -19.09 -2.40
CA GLY A 53 0.12 -18.46 -1.71
C GLY A 53 -0.79 -19.51 -1.09
N ARG A 54 -1.07 -19.41 0.22
CA ARG A 54 -2.01 -20.27 0.94
C ARG A 54 -3.07 -19.42 1.65
N GLY A 55 -4.33 -19.64 1.32
CA GLY A 55 -5.46 -18.93 1.91
C GLY A 55 -6.50 -19.87 2.52
N GLU A 56 -7.40 -19.30 3.32
CA GLU A 56 -8.67 -19.97 3.69
C GLU A 56 -9.71 -19.91 2.57
N ASP A 57 -9.55 -18.97 1.63
CA ASP A 57 -10.29 -18.85 0.39
C ASP A 57 -9.32 -18.89 -0.78
N ASP A 58 -9.85 -19.00 -2.01
CA ASP A 58 -9.08 -18.87 -3.24
C ASP A 58 -8.16 -17.63 -3.20
N VAL A 59 -6.87 -17.88 -3.40
CA VAL A 59 -5.90 -16.84 -3.76
C VAL A 59 -5.91 -16.74 -5.28
N ILE A 60 -6.06 -15.53 -5.80
CA ILE A 60 -5.98 -15.22 -7.22
C ILE A 60 -4.63 -14.58 -7.47
N THR A 61 -3.92 -15.05 -8.48
CA THR A 61 -2.62 -14.51 -8.87
C THR A 61 -2.63 -13.99 -10.29
N ALA A 62 -1.88 -12.92 -10.55
CA ALA A 62 -1.68 -12.36 -11.89
C ALA A 62 -0.26 -11.85 -12.03
N VAL A 63 0.36 -12.08 -13.18
CA VAL A 63 1.67 -11.52 -13.52
C VAL A 63 1.44 -10.13 -14.12
N THR A 64 1.90 -9.08 -13.45
CA THR A 64 1.72 -7.70 -13.91
C THR A 64 2.89 -7.20 -14.74
N LYS A 65 4.11 -7.60 -14.38
CA LYS A 65 5.33 -7.26 -15.12
C LYS A 65 6.31 -8.42 -15.03
N SER A 66 6.86 -8.82 -16.16
CA SER A 66 7.93 -9.81 -16.22
C SER A 66 8.91 -9.38 -17.30
N ASP A 67 10.20 -9.38 -16.99
CA ASP A 67 11.22 -9.26 -18.02
C ASP A 67 11.11 -10.45 -19.00
N PRO A 68 11.37 -10.25 -20.30
CA PRO A 68 11.11 -11.27 -21.33
C PRO A 68 11.95 -12.54 -21.14
N GLU A 69 13.05 -12.45 -20.38
CA GLU A 69 13.90 -13.59 -20.04
C GLU A 69 13.37 -14.44 -18.87
N ILE A 70 12.29 -14.03 -18.20
CA ILE A 70 11.67 -14.79 -17.13
C ILE A 70 10.44 -15.52 -17.66
N LEU A 71 10.45 -16.84 -17.56
CA LEU A 71 9.28 -17.69 -17.75
C LEU A 71 8.55 -17.87 -16.41
N VAL A 72 7.26 -17.57 -16.44
CA VAL A 72 6.37 -17.72 -15.28
C VAL A 72 5.45 -18.90 -15.52
N GLU A 73 5.52 -19.91 -14.66
CA GLU A 73 4.58 -21.04 -14.66
C GLU A 73 3.67 -20.96 -13.43
N GLU A 74 2.37 -20.84 -13.67
CA GLU A 74 1.36 -20.89 -12.61
C GLU A 74 0.86 -22.32 -12.43
N SER A 75 0.81 -22.75 -11.18
CA SER A 75 0.29 -24.05 -10.77
C SER A 75 -0.74 -23.85 -9.68
N ARG A 76 -1.99 -24.24 -9.93
CA ARG A 76 -3.08 -24.14 -8.97
C ARG A 76 -3.33 -25.53 -8.37
N HIS A 77 -3.21 -25.65 -7.05
CA HIS A 77 -3.55 -26.87 -6.34
C HIS A 77 -4.91 -26.67 -5.66
N ILE A 78 -5.93 -27.34 -6.18
CA ILE A 78 -7.29 -27.33 -5.63
C ILE A 78 -7.43 -28.55 -4.70
N GLY A 79 -7.34 -28.33 -3.40
CA GLY A 79 -7.52 -29.33 -2.33
C GLY A 79 -8.31 -28.78 -1.14
N GLU A 80 -8.24 -29.40 0.04
CA GLU A 80 -8.92 -28.90 1.29
C GLU A 80 -8.44 -27.50 1.72
N LYS A 81 -7.25 -27.10 1.30
CA LYS A 81 -6.75 -25.71 1.36
C LYS A 81 -6.37 -25.30 -0.04
N THR A 82 -6.89 -24.16 -0.48
CA THR A 82 -6.59 -23.60 -1.80
C THR A 82 -5.17 -23.02 -1.76
N SER A 83 -4.27 -23.59 -2.57
CA SER A 83 -2.93 -23.06 -2.72
C SER A 83 -2.62 -22.74 -4.18
N VAL A 84 -1.95 -21.61 -4.38
CA VAL A 84 -1.44 -21.19 -5.68
C VAL A 84 0.07 -21.16 -5.61
N GLY A 85 0.71 -21.85 -6.56
CA GLY A 85 2.14 -21.91 -6.72
C GLY A 85 2.56 -21.20 -8.00
N VAL A 86 3.42 -20.19 -7.92
CA VAL A 86 4.01 -19.53 -9.08
C VAL A 86 5.50 -19.87 -9.13
N LYS A 87 5.96 -20.45 -10.24
CA LYS A 87 7.37 -20.75 -10.48
C LYS A 87 7.94 -19.73 -11.45
N LEU A 88 9.12 -19.22 -11.13
CA LEU A 88 9.86 -18.24 -11.92
C LEU A 88 11.18 -18.86 -12.37
N TYR A 89 11.26 -19.11 -13.67
CA TYR A 89 12.44 -19.62 -14.34
C TYR A 89 13.11 -18.48 -15.11
N VAL A 90 14.42 -18.31 -14.94
CA VAL A 90 15.18 -17.54 -15.93
C VAL A 90 15.41 -18.46 -17.13
N VAL A 91 15.13 -18.01 -18.34
CA VAL A 91 15.31 -18.81 -19.57
C VAL A 91 16.53 -18.34 -20.35
N ASN A 92 16.86 -17.05 -20.24
CA ASN A 92 18.01 -16.46 -20.92
C ASN A 92 18.83 -15.57 -19.97
N ALA A 93 20.15 -15.71 -20.03
CA ALA A 93 21.11 -14.98 -19.21
C ALA A 93 21.63 -13.69 -19.86
N SER A 94 20.85 -13.10 -20.77
CA SER A 94 21.26 -11.88 -21.51
C SER A 94 21.59 -10.72 -20.57
N SER A 95 20.90 -10.65 -19.44
CA SER A 95 21.07 -9.65 -18.38
C SER A 95 21.54 -10.29 -17.07
N THR A 96 22.16 -9.48 -16.21
CA THR A 96 22.59 -9.91 -14.86
C THR A 96 21.56 -9.61 -13.77
N SER A 97 20.53 -8.84 -14.09
CA SER A 97 19.45 -8.45 -13.19
C SER A 97 18.12 -8.50 -13.91
N PHE A 98 17.11 -9.05 -13.24
CA PHE A 98 15.76 -9.21 -13.72
C PHE A 98 14.76 -8.80 -12.64
N LEU A 99 13.58 -8.36 -13.04
CA LEU A 99 12.49 -8.00 -12.16
C LEU A 99 11.19 -8.70 -12.60
N CYS A 100 10.61 -9.47 -11.68
CA CYS A 100 9.27 -10.01 -11.84
C CYS A 100 8.34 -9.38 -10.81
N THR A 101 7.13 -9.00 -11.24
CA THR A 101 6.08 -8.46 -10.39
C THR A 101 4.84 -9.33 -10.50
N ILE A 102 4.42 -9.89 -9.37
CA ILE A 102 3.23 -10.74 -9.25
C ILE A 102 2.24 -10.07 -8.31
N VAL A 103 0.97 -10.00 -8.70
CA VAL A 103 -0.11 -9.54 -7.82
C VAL A 103 -0.87 -10.74 -7.29
N MET A 104 -1.09 -10.78 -5.99
CA MET A 104 -1.89 -11.79 -5.31
C MET A 104 -3.05 -11.13 -4.54
N THR A 105 -4.25 -11.69 -4.60
CA THR A 105 -5.42 -11.19 -3.87
C THR A 105 -6.29 -12.33 -3.35
N SER A 106 -6.95 -12.13 -2.21
CA SER A 106 -7.93 -13.05 -1.65
C SER A 106 -8.99 -12.33 -0.82
N SER A 107 -10.19 -12.91 -0.76
CA SER A 107 -11.31 -12.45 0.08
C SER A 107 -11.06 -12.67 1.58
N LYS A 108 -10.17 -13.60 1.95
CA LYS A 108 -9.79 -13.92 3.33
C LYS A 108 -8.30 -13.69 3.58
N PRO A 109 -7.85 -13.67 4.85
CA PRO A 109 -6.42 -13.60 5.13
C PRO A 109 -5.68 -14.77 4.48
N PHE A 110 -4.51 -14.48 3.93
CA PHE A 110 -3.68 -15.46 3.23
C PHE A 110 -2.21 -15.24 3.56
N SER A 111 -1.41 -16.29 3.44
CA SER A 111 0.05 -16.21 3.57
C SER A 111 0.72 -16.45 2.24
N VAL A 112 1.89 -15.83 2.05
CA VAL A 112 2.75 -16.06 0.90
C VAL A 112 4.13 -16.47 1.37
N ASN A 113 4.62 -17.58 0.84
CA ASN A 113 5.94 -18.12 1.10
C ASN A 113 6.75 -18.06 -0.18
N ILE A 114 7.99 -17.59 -0.08
CA ILE A 114 8.91 -17.52 -1.21
C ILE A 114 10.06 -18.47 -0.92
N TYR A 115 10.35 -19.36 -1.86
CA TYR A 115 11.38 -20.37 -1.78
C TYR A 115 12.37 -20.21 -2.94
N HIS A 116 13.64 -20.47 -2.67
CA HIS A 116 14.64 -20.72 -3.69
C HIS A 116 14.80 -22.23 -3.85
N VAL A 117 14.52 -22.76 -5.03
CA VAL A 117 14.66 -24.19 -5.31
C VAL A 117 15.90 -24.39 -6.16
N SER A 118 16.84 -25.21 -5.68
CA SER A 118 18.03 -25.62 -6.43
C SER A 118 18.03 -27.13 -6.62
N GLY A 119 17.86 -27.57 -7.86
CA GLY A 119 17.83 -28.98 -8.24
C GLY A 119 16.71 -29.78 -7.57
N SER A 120 17.06 -30.93 -6.98
CA SER A 120 16.13 -31.87 -6.36
C SER A 120 15.89 -31.65 -4.86
N SER A 121 16.37 -30.52 -4.31
CA SER A 121 16.21 -30.22 -2.89
C SER A 121 14.84 -29.61 -2.59
N LEU A 122 14.34 -29.85 -1.36
CA LEU A 122 13.22 -29.06 -0.83
C LEU A 122 13.67 -27.59 -0.79
N GLY A 123 12.92 -26.72 -1.48
CA GLY A 123 13.28 -25.31 -1.63
C GLY A 123 13.63 -24.63 -0.30
N THR A 124 14.69 -23.83 -0.30
CA THR A 124 15.09 -23.06 0.87
C THR A 124 14.13 -21.89 1.06
N PRO A 125 13.50 -21.74 2.24
CA PRO A 125 12.59 -20.63 2.49
C PRO A 125 13.39 -19.33 2.52
N LEU A 126 13.02 -18.39 1.66
CA LEU A 126 13.62 -17.06 1.57
C LEU A 126 12.83 -16.05 2.41
N GLN A 127 11.51 -16.03 2.24
CA GLN A 127 10.65 -15.03 2.89
C GLN A 127 9.26 -15.59 3.17
N PHE A 128 8.68 -15.16 4.28
CA PHE A 128 7.31 -15.45 4.69
C PHE A 128 6.58 -14.12 4.91
N MET A 129 5.34 -14.02 4.45
CA MET A 129 4.47 -12.88 4.71
C MET A 129 3.03 -13.32 4.96
N SER A 130 2.38 -12.69 5.93
CA SER A 130 0.96 -12.88 6.22
C SER A 130 0.22 -11.61 5.82
N LEU A 131 -0.81 -11.77 4.98
CA LEU A 131 -1.59 -10.69 4.42
C LEU A 131 -3.03 -10.73 4.94
N PRO A 132 -3.62 -9.58 5.26
CA PRO A 132 -5.02 -9.51 5.68
C PRO A 132 -5.97 -9.76 4.50
N SER A 133 -7.25 -9.99 4.82
CA SER A 133 -8.33 -10.18 3.84
C SER A 133 -8.55 -8.94 2.96
N ASN A 134 -9.03 -9.15 1.72
CA ASN A 134 -9.44 -8.11 0.78
C ASN A 134 -8.32 -7.12 0.41
N VAL A 135 -7.09 -7.63 0.34
CA VAL A 135 -5.89 -6.88 0.00
C VAL A 135 -5.25 -7.45 -1.25
N SER A 136 -4.93 -6.59 -2.21
CA SER A 136 -4.11 -6.94 -3.36
C SER A 136 -2.64 -6.66 -3.03
N ALA A 137 -1.82 -7.70 -2.93
CA ALA A 137 -0.39 -7.58 -2.69
C ALA A 137 0.37 -7.68 -4.02
N GLN A 138 1.04 -6.59 -4.42
CA GLN A 138 2.02 -6.58 -5.49
C GLN A 138 3.38 -6.97 -4.94
N ILE A 139 3.88 -8.13 -5.32
CA ILE A 139 5.14 -8.71 -4.89
C ILE A 139 6.17 -8.46 -6.00
N GLU A 140 7.15 -7.60 -5.73
CA GLU A 140 8.28 -7.30 -6.60
C GLU A 140 9.48 -8.17 -6.22
N ILE A 141 9.95 -8.96 -7.18
CA ILE A 141 10.95 -10.00 -7.00
C ILE A 141 12.15 -9.67 -7.87
N PRO A 142 13.17 -9.00 -7.30
CA PRO A 142 14.43 -8.77 -7.99
C PRO A 142 15.25 -10.06 -8.02
N ILE A 143 15.59 -10.55 -9.21
CA ILE A 143 16.38 -11.75 -9.46
C ILE A 143 17.72 -11.33 -10.09
N PHE A 144 18.84 -11.80 -9.55
CA PHE A 144 20.18 -11.54 -10.08
C PHE A 144 20.83 -12.84 -10.52
N TYR A 145 21.58 -12.80 -11.62
CA TYR A 145 22.33 -13.93 -12.14
C TYR A 145 23.85 -13.71 -12.03
N GLY A 146 24.57 -14.72 -11.54
CA GLY A 146 26.04 -14.76 -11.57
C GLY A 146 26.77 -14.01 -10.44
N GLY A 147 26.10 -13.68 -9.33
CA GLY A 147 26.72 -13.04 -8.16
C GLY A 147 27.38 -14.04 -7.19
N GLN A 148 28.55 -13.69 -6.63
CA GLN A 148 29.15 -14.43 -5.51
C GLN A 148 28.61 -13.93 -4.16
N ASN A 149 27.65 -14.66 -3.59
CA ASN A 149 27.46 -14.91 -2.15
C ASN A 149 26.04 -15.49 -1.93
N PRO A 150 25.87 -16.45 -1.00
CA PRO A 150 24.58 -17.06 -0.74
C PRO A 150 23.58 -16.01 -0.28
N THR A 151 22.38 -16.06 -0.85
CA THR A 151 21.16 -15.39 -0.37
C THR A 151 21.20 -15.27 1.15
N GLN A 152 21.49 -14.08 1.66
CA GLN A 152 21.37 -13.84 3.09
C GLN A 152 19.89 -14.04 3.42
N THR A 153 19.59 -15.08 4.19
CA THR A 153 18.33 -15.25 4.91
C THR A 153 18.20 -14.13 5.92
N SER A 154 17.98 -12.91 5.45
CA SER A 154 17.59 -11.84 6.35
C SER A 154 16.08 -11.93 6.48
N LEU A 155 15.65 -12.43 7.63
CA LEU A 155 14.29 -12.36 8.17
C LEU A 155 13.90 -10.88 8.46
N HIS A 156 14.35 -9.95 7.62
CA HIS A 156 14.00 -8.56 7.72
C HIS A 156 12.57 -8.38 7.24
N GLY A 157 11.77 -7.77 8.12
CA GLY A 157 10.35 -7.52 7.91
C GLY A 157 10.10 -6.90 6.55
N VAL A 158 9.10 -7.47 5.87
CA VAL A 158 8.52 -6.90 4.66
C VAL A 158 8.32 -5.41 4.86
N ARG A 159 8.93 -4.59 4.00
CA ARG A 159 8.67 -3.15 3.99
C ARG A 159 7.30 -2.93 3.36
N TYR A 160 6.29 -2.80 4.21
CA TYR A 160 4.96 -2.39 3.79
C TYR A 160 5.01 -0.91 3.38
N SER A 161 4.89 -0.63 2.10
CA SER A 161 4.54 0.72 1.65
C SER A 161 3.04 0.73 1.36
N PRO A 162 2.22 1.43 2.16
CA PRO A 162 0.84 1.67 1.75
C PRO A 162 0.90 2.46 0.43
N ALA A 163 0.14 2.05 -0.58
CA ALA A 163 -0.02 2.77 -1.85
C ALA A 163 -0.82 4.08 -1.67
N PHE A 164 -0.52 4.84 -0.61
CA PHE A 164 -1.08 6.16 -0.38
C PHE A 164 -0.14 7.18 -1.00
N PRO A 165 -0.62 8.05 -1.91
CA PRO A 165 0.21 9.09 -2.47
C PRO A 165 0.65 10.02 -1.33
N TYR A 166 1.95 10.11 -1.04
CA TYR A 166 2.44 10.94 0.08
C TYR A 166 1.96 12.40 0.02
N TRP A 167 1.66 12.91 -1.18
CA TRP A 167 1.10 14.25 -1.37
C TRP A 167 -0.30 14.43 -0.78
N THR A 168 -1.14 13.38 -0.73
CA THR A 168 -2.46 13.47 -0.09
C THR A 168 -2.32 13.81 1.39
N ILE A 169 -1.40 13.15 2.10
CA ILE A 169 -1.10 13.45 3.51
C ILE A 169 -0.72 14.92 3.70
N ALA A 170 0.07 15.48 2.78
CA ALA A 170 0.45 16.89 2.80
C ALA A 170 -0.79 17.81 2.65
N VAL A 171 -1.71 17.48 1.74
CA VAL A 171 -2.97 18.21 1.53
C VAL A 171 -3.84 18.18 2.80
N TYR A 172 -4.05 17.01 3.40
CA TYR A 172 -4.82 16.89 4.65
C TYR A 172 -4.19 17.72 5.78
N THR A 173 -2.87 17.61 5.96
CA THR A 173 -2.16 18.30 7.04
C THR A 173 -2.22 19.82 6.88
N LEU A 174 -2.04 20.31 5.65
CA LEU A 174 -2.05 21.74 5.34
C LEU A 174 -3.45 22.36 5.51
N PHE A 175 -4.49 21.77 4.92
CA PHE A 175 -5.83 22.35 4.98
C PHE A 175 -6.48 22.20 6.35
N ILE A 176 -6.29 21.09 7.07
CA ILE A 176 -6.86 20.94 8.42
C ILE A 176 -6.22 21.96 9.37
N SER A 177 -4.88 22.06 9.38
CA SER A 177 -4.19 23.01 10.26
C SER A 177 -4.55 24.46 9.94
N MET A 178 -4.63 24.83 8.66
CA MET A 178 -5.04 26.16 8.22
C MET A 178 -6.45 26.51 8.72
N PHE A 179 -7.44 25.63 8.49
CA PHE A 179 -8.83 25.91 8.89
C PHE A 179 -9.04 25.89 10.40
N ILE A 180 -8.29 25.09 11.15
CA ILE A 180 -8.29 25.15 12.63
C ILE A 180 -7.73 26.49 13.10
N ALA A 181 -6.61 26.95 12.51
CA ALA A 181 -6.03 28.24 12.84
C ALA A 181 -7.01 29.39 12.50
N THR A 182 -7.65 29.35 11.32
CA THR A 182 -8.65 30.35 10.93
C THR A 182 -9.84 30.36 11.88
N ALA A 183 -10.38 29.20 12.24
CA ALA A 183 -11.48 29.09 13.20
C ALA A 183 -11.11 29.70 14.58
N TYR A 184 -9.86 29.53 15.00
CA TYR A 184 -9.36 30.11 16.25
C TYR A 184 -9.28 31.64 16.19
N PHE A 185 -8.73 32.20 15.11
CA PHE A 185 -8.63 33.65 14.93
C PHE A 185 -10.01 34.30 14.78
N ASP A 186 -10.91 33.71 13.99
CA ASP A 186 -12.27 34.23 13.79
C ASP A 186 -13.09 34.22 15.07
N LYS A 187 -12.96 33.16 15.88
CA LYS A 187 -13.59 33.11 17.19
C LYS A 187 -13.14 34.27 18.08
N SER A 188 -11.84 34.60 18.08
CA SER A 188 -11.31 35.71 18.88
C SER A 188 -11.90 37.04 18.42
N SER A 189 -11.92 37.28 17.11
CA SER A 189 -12.46 38.50 16.49
C SER A 189 -13.96 38.65 16.72
N LEU A 190 -14.74 37.60 16.44
CA LEU A 190 -16.19 37.64 16.56
C LEU A 190 -16.67 37.76 18.02
N ARG A 191 -15.89 37.22 18.97
CA ARG A 191 -16.15 37.40 20.40
C ARG A 191 -15.90 38.84 20.87
N LEU A 192 -14.99 39.58 20.21
CA LEU A 192 -14.79 41.00 20.46
C LEU A 192 -15.95 41.84 19.90
N LEU A 193 -16.49 41.48 18.72
CA LEU A 193 -17.60 42.19 18.09
C LEU A 193 -18.97 41.91 18.73
N ARG A 194 -19.27 40.66 19.12
CA ARG A 194 -20.55 40.29 19.74
C ARG A 194 -20.47 40.29 21.25
N ARG A 195 -21.29 41.15 21.88
CA ARG A 195 -21.46 41.25 23.35
C ARG A 195 -21.89 39.94 24.03
N ARG A 196 -22.56 39.03 23.31
CA ARG A 196 -22.89 37.67 23.76
C ARG A 196 -22.41 36.68 22.72
N TRP A 197 -21.48 35.83 23.12
CA TRP A 197 -20.92 34.77 22.29
C TRP A 197 -21.00 33.46 23.07
N ASP A 198 -21.87 32.57 22.60
CA ASP A 198 -22.16 31.34 23.32
C ASP A 198 -21.26 30.18 22.86
N ALA A 199 -21.29 29.09 23.63
CA ALA A 199 -20.58 27.87 23.29
C ALA A 199 -21.12 27.24 21.98
N PHE A 200 -22.43 27.38 21.71
CA PHE A 200 -23.06 26.92 20.48
C PHE A 200 -22.57 27.69 19.25
N ASP A 201 -22.37 29.01 19.35
CA ASP A 201 -21.79 29.81 18.25
C ASP A 201 -20.37 29.35 17.92
N THR A 202 -19.59 29.02 18.95
CA THR A 202 -18.24 28.47 18.78
C THR A 202 -18.28 27.13 18.06
N LEU A 203 -19.18 26.24 18.47
CA LEU A 203 -19.32 24.91 17.87
C LEU A 203 -19.79 25.01 16.41
N ALA A 204 -20.79 25.85 16.13
CA ALA A 204 -21.27 26.09 14.78
C ALA A 204 -20.17 26.66 13.87
N LEU A 205 -19.36 27.58 14.39
CA LEU A 205 -18.18 28.09 13.69
C LEU A 205 -17.19 26.96 13.41
N THR A 206 -16.79 26.18 14.41
CA THR A 206 -15.82 25.08 14.22
C THR A 206 -16.31 24.03 13.22
N VAL A 207 -17.57 23.60 13.31
CA VAL A 207 -18.17 22.65 12.35
C VAL A 207 -18.14 23.21 10.93
N ARG A 208 -18.46 24.49 10.75
CA ARG A 208 -18.38 25.16 9.44
C ARG A 208 -16.97 25.17 8.87
N TYR A 209 -15.94 25.49 9.66
CA TYR A 209 -14.54 25.45 9.19
C TYR A 209 -14.06 24.03 8.89
N ILE A 210 -14.48 23.04 9.68
CA ILE A 210 -14.20 21.63 9.40
C ILE A 210 -14.82 21.22 8.06
N PHE A 211 -16.08 21.60 7.81
CA PHE A 211 -16.75 21.31 6.54
C PHE A 211 -16.04 21.96 5.35
N TYR A 212 -15.61 23.22 5.48
CA TYR A 212 -14.84 23.91 4.43
C TYR A 212 -13.48 23.26 4.19
N SER A 213 -12.79 22.82 5.25
CA SER A 213 -11.53 22.08 5.14
C SER A 213 -11.73 20.79 4.34
N PHE A 214 -12.73 19.98 4.71
CA PHE A 214 -13.01 18.73 4.00
C PHE A 214 -13.49 18.94 2.56
N ALA A 215 -14.28 19.98 2.28
CA ALA A 215 -14.70 20.31 0.93
C ALA A 215 -13.52 20.68 0.03
N LEU A 216 -12.56 21.47 0.53
CA LEU A 216 -11.35 21.80 -0.22
C LEU A 216 -10.43 20.59 -0.37
N ILE A 217 -10.21 19.81 0.68
CA ILE A 217 -9.44 18.57 0.60
C ILE A 217 -10.04 17.64 -0.45
N PHE A 218 -11.36 17.44 -0.44
CA PHE A 218 -12.05 16.63 -1.44
C PHE A 218 -11.79 17.13 -2.86
N LEU A 219 -11.88 18.44 -3.10
CA LEU A 219 -11.61 19.03 -4.41
C LEU A 219 -10.17 18.77 -4.86
N PHE A 220 -9.18 19.07 -4.01
CA PHE A 220 -7.77 18.88 -4.34
C PHE A 220 -7.38 17.42 -4.53
N VAL A 221 -7.86 16.53 -3.67
CA VAL A 221 -7.59 15.09 -3.78
C VAL A 221 -8.23 14.52 -5.04
N THR A 222 -9.46 14.93 -5.38
CA THR A 222 -10.14 14.49 -6.61
C THR A 222 -9.40 14.99 -7.85
N CYS A 223 -9.00 16.27 -7.89
CA CYS A 223 -8.20 16.81 -8.99
C CYS A 223 -6.87 16.08 -9.14
N GLY A 224 -6.15 15.82 -8.04
CA GLY A 224 -4.90 15.08 -8.06
C GLY A 224 -5.06 13.65 -8.57
N ALA A 225 -6.10 12.93 -8.11
CA ALA A 225 -6.41 11.59 -8.59
C ALA A 225 -6.75 11.56 -10.09
N VAL A 226 -7.49 12.54 -10.60
CA VAL A 226 -7.79 12.67 -12.03
C VAL A 226 -6.51 12.92 -12.84
N ILE A 227 -5.61 13.79 -12.35
CA ILE A 227 -4.32 14.04 -13.01
C ILE A 227 -3.46 12.77 -13.03
N GLU A 228 -3.36 12.05 -11.93
CA GLU A 228 -2.63 10.77 -11.87
C GLU A 228 -3.20 9.76 -12.84
N PHE A 229 -4.54 9.66 -12.94
CA PHE A 229 -5.21 8.78 -13.90
C PHE A 229 -4.87 9.15 -15.36
N ILE A 230 -4.90 10.45 -15.71
CA ILE A 230 -4.55 10.93 -17.06
C ILE A 230 -3.09 10.63 -17.39
N ILE A 231 -2.17 10.88 -16.45
CA ILE A 231 -0.74 10.59 -16.62
C ILE A 231 -0.51 9.09 -16.82
N ALA A 232 -1.15 8.24 -16.01
CA ALA A 232 -1.05 6.79 -16.13
C ALA A 232 -1.58 6.30 -17.49
N TYR A 233 -2.74 6.81 -17.92
CA TYR A 233 -3.34 6.47 -19.22
C TYR A 233 -2.43 6.87 -20.40
N LEU A 234 -1.85 8.07 -20.35
CA LEU A 234 -0.89 8.52 -21.37
C LEU A 234 0.43 7.73 -21.32
N GLY A 235 0.87 7.29 -20.15
CA GLY A 235 2.04 6.44 -19.98
C GLY A 235 1.85 5.05 -20.56
N LEU A 236 0.68 4.44 -20.38
CA LEU A 236 0.31 3.16 -20.98
C LEU A 236 0.24 3.24 -22.50
N LEU A 237 -0.37 4.29 -23.05
CA LEU A 237 -0.39 4.54 -24.50
C LEU A 237 1.01 4.66 -25.11
N LYS A 238 1.99 5.13 -24.34
CA LYS A 238 3.37 5.27 -24.80
C LYS A 238 4.14 3.94 -24.81
N LEU A 239 3.71 2.97 -24.01
CA LEU A 239 4.27 1.62 -23.96
C LEU A 239 3.71 0.71 -25.06
N ASP A 240 2.47 0.93 -25.51
CA ASP A 240 1.87 0.17 -26.63
C ASP A 240 2.39 0.58 -28.03
N ILE A 241 3.16 1.68 -28.12
CA ILE A 241 3.69 2.21 -29.39
C ILE A 241 5.14 1.75 -29.66
N HIS A 242 5.74 0.94 -28.78
CA HIS A 242 7.08 0.35 -28.96
C HIS A 242 7.06 -1.17 -28.85
#